data_AF-F8JDN4-F1
#
_entry.id   AF-F8JDN4-F1
#
_cell.length_a   1.000
_cell.length_b   1.000
_cell.length_c   1.000
_cell.angle_alpha   90.00
_cell.angle_beta   90.00
_cell.angle_gamma   90.00
#
_symmetry.space_group_name_H-M   'P 1'
#
loop_
_entity.id
_entity.type
_entity.pdbx_description
1 polymer ?
#
loop_
_entity_poly.entity_id
_entity_poly.type
_entity_poly.pdbx_seq_one_letter_code
_entity_poly.pdbx_strand_id
1 'polypeptide(L)'
;MIVGSVDSFKEREQLERSARRHLIPYVDIGMDVHKLGDRHYLIGGQVFLSSPGQPCLRCCNIVTDERLEQEALRYGDAGRGAYAKAVCACPPSSIGQPNSNRAL
;
A
#
# COMPACT_ATOMS: atom_id res chain seq x y z
N MET A 1 -7.18 -4.45 -15.85
CA MET A 1 -6.95 -3.79 -14.55
C MET A 1 -7.17 -4.84 -13.47
N ILE A 2 -6.36 -4.87 -12.42
CA ILE A 2 -6.49 -5.79 -11.28
C ILE A 2 -6.83 -4.97 -10.04
N VAL A 3 -7.72 -5.49 -9.20
CA VAL A 3 -8.03 -4.92 -7.88
C VAL A 3 -7.65 -5.96 -6.83
N GLY A 4 -6.77 -5.59 -5.91
CA GLY A 4 -6.30 -6.44 -4.83
C GLY A 4 -6.80 -5.96 -3.48
N SER A 5 -7.29 -6.91 -2.70
CA SER A 5 -7.71 -6.71 -1.29
C SER A 5 -7.11 -7.83 -0.45
N VAL A 6 -5.82 -8.10 -0.65
CA VAL A 6 -5.06 -9.12 0.05
C VAL A 6 -4.48 -8.56 1.34
N ASP A 7 -4.41 -9.39 2.38
CA ASP A 7 -4.05 -8.99 3.74
C ASP A 7 -2.58 -9.21 4.09
N SER A 8 -1.79 -9.83 3.20
CA SER A 8 -0.33 -9.99 3.37
C SER A 8 0.51 -9.12 2.43
N PHE A 9 1.63 -8.60 2.92
CA PHE A 9 2.64 -7.88 2.12
C PHE A 9 3.20 -8.75 1.01
N LYS A 10 3.40 -10.05 1.28
CA LYS A 10 3.89 -11.01 0.28
C LYS A 10 2.92 -11.15 -0.90
N GLU A 11 1.62 -11.30 -0.65
CA GLU A 11 0.63 -11.40 -1.71
C GLU A 11 0.49 -10.09 -2.49
N ARG A 12 0.54 -8.94 -1.80
CA ARG A 12 0.56 -7.63 -2.47
C ARG A 12 1.74 -7.52 -3.44
N GLU A 13 2.94 -7.94 -3.01
CA GLU A 13 4.13 -7.92 -3.85
C GLU A 13 3.98 -8.84 -5.07
N GLN A 14 3.50 -10.07 -4.86
CA GLN A 14 3.30 -11.03 -5.95
C GLN A 14 2.28 -10.52 -6.97
N LEU A 15 1.16 -9.98 -6.49
CA LEU A 15 0.09 -9.47 -7.33
C LEU A 15 0.55 -8.24 -8.13
N GLU A 16 1.26 -7.31 -7.49
CA GLU A 16 1.77 -6.11 -8.12
C GLU A 16 2.84 -6.41 -9.17
N ARG A 17 3.77 -7.33 -8.88
CA ARG A 17 4.77 -7.80 -9.84
C ARG A 17 4.13 -8.50 -11.04
N SER A 18 3.10 -9.30 -10.80
CA SER A 18 2.33 -9.94 -11.88
C SER A 18 1.63 -8.90 -12.75
N ALA A 19 0.95 -7.93 -12.13
CA ALA A 19 0.28 -6.85 -12.85
C ALA A 19 1.27 -6.05 -13.72
N ARG A 20 2.42 -5.67 -13.15
CA ARG A 20 3.48 -4.96 -13.88
C ARG A 20 4.06 -5.73 -15.05
N ARG A 21 4.32 -7.03 -14.88
CA ARG A 21 4.84 -7.89 -15.96
C ARG A 21 3.92 -7.90 -17.17
N HIS A 22 2.61 -7.79 -16.95
CA HIS A 22 1.60 -7.78 -18.00
C HIS A 22 1.14 -6.38 -18.40
N LEU A 23 1.81 -5.32 -17.92
CA LEU A 23 1.44 -3.92 -18.17
C LEU A 23 -0.01 -3.59 -17.75
N ILE A 24 -0.50 -4.25 -16.69
CA ILE A 24 -1.85 -4.06 -16.16
C ILE A 24 -1.79 -3.09 -14.98
N PRO A 25 -2.62 -2.02 -14.97
CA PRO A 25 -2.81 -1.19 -13.77
C PRO A 25 -3.39 -1.99 -12.60
N TYR A 26 -2.86 -1.77 -11.41
CA TYR A 26 -3.20 -2.46 -10.18
C TYR A 26 -3.69 -1.48 -9.11
N VAL A 27 -4.88 -1.71 -8.57
CA VAL A 27 -5.40 -0.99 -7.40
C VAL A 27 -5.26 -1.88 -6.17
N ASP A 28 -4.50 -1.40 -5.19
CA ASP A 28 -4.29 -2.04 -3.89
C ASP A 28 -5.19 -1.38 -2.85
N ILE A 29 -6.00 -2.17 -2.16
CA ILE A 29 -6.86 -1.72 -1.07
C ILE A 29 -6.33 -2.33 0.22
N GLY A 30 -5.93 -1.48 1.16
CA GLY A 30 -5.52 -1.89 2.49
C GLY A 30 -6.42 -1.32 3.56
N MET A 31 -6.70 -2.12 4.59
CA MET A 31 -7.43 -1.72 5.78
C MET A 31 -6.60 -2.12 7.00
N ASP A 32 -6.70 -1.34 8.08
CA ASP A 32 -6.16 -1.66 9.39
C ASP A 32 -7.20 -1.41 10.50
N VAL A 33 -7.05 -2.13 11.60
CA VAL A 33 -7.91 -2.04 12.77
C VAL A 33 -7.07 -1.64 13.98
N HIS A 34 -7.27 -0.42 14.44
CA HIS A 34 -6.61 0.14 15.61
C HIS A 34 -7.47 0.02 16.86
N LYS A 35 -6.88 -0.38 17.99
CA LYS A 35 -7.52 -0.28 19.31
C LYS A 35 -7.38 1.15 19.84
N LEU A 36 -8.49 1.79 20.16
CA LEU A 36 -8.54 3.13 20.80
C LEU A 36 -8.83 3.06 22.31
N GLY A 37 -9.05 1.86 22.86
CA GLY A 37 -9.33 1.60 24.27
C GLY A 37 -9.90 0.20 24.47
N ASP A 38 -10.44 -0.10 25.65
CA ASP A 38 -10.87 -1.47 26.01
C ASP A 38 -12.01 -2.02 25.15
N ARG A 39 -12.82 -1.14 24.52
CA ARG A 39 -13.97 -1.53 23.68
C ARG A 39 -14.14 -0.73 22.39
N HIS A 40 -13.16 0.10 22.05
CA HIS A 40 -13.25 0.96 20.86
C HIS A 40 -12.19 0.57 19.83
N TYR A 41 -12.65 0.41 18.60
CA TYR A 41 -11.82 0.10 17.45
C TYR A 41 -12.01 1.19 16.38
N LEU A 42 -10.92 1.64 15.79
CA LEU A 42 -10.91 2.49 14.60
C LEU A 42 -10.52 1.62 13.41
N ILE A 43 -11.38 1.63 12.39
CA ILE A 43 -11.10 0.98 11.12
C ILE A 43 -10.64 2.07 10.16
N GLY A 44 -9.39 1.99 9.74
CA GLY A 44 -8.78 2.90 8.77
C GLY A 44 -8.40 2.14 7.51
N GLY A 45 -8.25 2.83 6.39
CA GLY A 45 -7.80 2.18 5.16
C GLY A 45 -7.18 3.15 4.17
N GLN A 46 -6.53 2.59 3.16
CA GLN A 46 -5.93 3.31 2.05
C GLN A 46 -6.19 2.60 0.73
N VAL A 47 -6.24 3.37 -0.34
CA VAL A 47 -6.30 2.87 -1.72
C VAL A 47 -5.09 3.40 -2.46
N PHE A 48 -4.37 2.53 -3.17
CA PHE A 48 -3.17 2.87 -3.92
C PHE A 48 -3.27 2.38 -5.37
N LEU A 49 -2.84 3.20 -6.33
CA LEU A 49 -2.78 2.83 -7.74
C LEU A 49 -1.32 2.64 -8.18
N SER A 50 -0.96 1.41 -8.55
CA SER A 50 0.28 1.11 -9.27
C SER A 50 0.00 0.99 -10.76
N SER A 51 0.53 1.93 -11.55
CA SER A 51 0.48 1.89 -13.00
C SER A 51 1.87 1.54 -13.58
N PRO A 52 1.94 0.83 -14.72
CA PRO A 52 3.21 0.60 -15.40
C PRO A 52 3.97 1.91 -15.67
N GLY A 53 5.27 1.93 -15.36
CA GLY A 53 6.10 3.14 -15.49
C GLY A 53 5.91 4.22 -14.42
N GLN A 54 4.98 4.05 -13.47
CA GLN A 54 4.77 4.93 -12.32
C GLN A 54 5.35 4.30 -11.03
N PRO A 55 5.38 5.00 -9.89
CA PRO A 55 5.79 4.41 -8.61
C PRO A 55 4.98 3.15 -8.24
N CYS A 56 5.67 2.12 -7.75
CA CYS A 56 5.07 0.88 -7.25
C CYS A 56 4.89 0.86 -5.73
N LEU A 57 4.34 -0.24 -5.20
CA LEU A 57 4.26 -0.46 -3.75
C LEU A 57 5.63 -0.40 -3.05
N ARG A 58 6.71 -0.88 -3.68
CA ARG A 58 8.07 -0.77 -3.13
C ARG A 58 8.62 0.66 -3.23
N CYS A 59 8.40 1.37 -4.36
CA CYS A 59 8.80 2.78 -4.50
C CYS A 59 8.15 3.68 -3.43
N CYS A 60 6.94 3.32 -3.01
CA CYS A 60 6.19 4.07 -2.00
C CYS A 60 6.32 3.52 -0.58
N ASN A 61 7.32 2.67 -0.33
CA ASN A 61 7.55 2.06 0.97
C ASN A 61 6.28 1.51 1.59
N ILE A 62 5.42 0.86 0.79
CA ILE A 62 4.27 0.09 1.27
C ILE A 62 4.76 -1.34 1.54
N VAL A 63 5.47 -1.92 0.58
CA VAL A 63 6.19 -3.20 0.72
C VAL A 63 7.69 -2.90 0.86
N THR A 64 8.32 -3.45 1.91
CA THR A 64 9.77 -3.40 2.11
C THR A 64 10.26 -4.77 2.59
N ASP A 65 11.57 -5.03 2.45
CA ASP A 65 12.16 -6.30 2.88
C ASP A 65 11.97 -6.52 4.39
N GLU A 66 12.12 -5.46 5.19
CA GLU A 66 11.92 -5.53 6.64
C GLU A 66 10.48 -5.92 6.99
N ARG A 67 9.49 -5.42 6.25
CA ARG A 67 8.09 -5.79 6.49
C ARG A 67 7.77 -7.22 6.06
N LEU A 68 8.36 -7.69 4.96
CA LEU A 68 8.23 -9.08 4.52
C LEU A 68 8.84 -10.05 5.54
N GLU A 69 10.01 -9.72 6.08
CA GLU A 69 10.64 -10.50 7.15
C GLU A 69 9.80 -10.51 8.43
N GLN A 70 9.35 -9.35 8.88
CA GLN A 70 8.50 -9.26 10.07
C GLN A 70 7.14 -9.97 9.89
N GLU A 71 6.57 -9.94 8.68
CA GLU A 71 5.37 -10.70 8.35
C GLU A 71 5.62 -12.21 8.38
N ALA A 72 6.75 -12.68 7.83
CA ALA A 72 7.13 -14.09 7.90
C ALA A 72 7.32 -14.58 9.35
N LEU A 73 7.79 -13.72 10.26
CA LEU A 73 7.89 -14.03 11.69
C LEU A 73 6.52 -14.12 12.39
N ARG A 74 5.48 -13.47 11.84
CA ARG A 74 4.12 -13.41 12.39
C ARG A 74 3.13 -14.31 11.64
N TYR A 75 3.65 -15.27 10.87
CA TYR A 75 2.86 -16.12 9.99
C TYR A 75 1.73 -16.83 10.76
N GLY A 76 0.48 -16.45 10.49
CA GLY A 76 -0.72 -16.98 11.15
C GLY A 76 -1.60 -15.94 11.87
N ASP A 77 -1.10 -14.72 12.12
CA ASP A 77 -1.87 -13.66 12.76
C ASP A 77 -2.58 -12.76 11.73
N ALA A 78 -3.85 -13.09 11.42
CA ALA A 78 -4.71 -12.22 10.63
C ALA A 78 -5.02 -10.91 11.40
N GLY A 79 -4.92 -9.76 10.71
CA GLY A 79 -5.38 -8.47 11.22
C GLY A 79 -4.54 -7.79 12.30
N ARG A 80 -3.31 -8.25 12.57
CA ARG A 80 -2.36 -7.60 13.51
C ARG A 80 -1.11 -7.01 12.84
N GLY A 81 -1.02 -7.09 11.51
CA GLY A 81 0.09 -6.52 10.75
C GLY A 81 -0.07 -5.00 10.64
N ALA A 82 0.86 -4.24 11.21
CA ALA A 82 0.89 -2.79 11.03
C ALA A 82 0.88 -2.44 9.53
N TYR A 83 -0.20 -1.83 9.05
CA TYR A 83 -0.28 -1.29 7.70
C TYR A 83 0.81 -0.24 7.47
N ALA A 84 1.36 -0.28 6.27
CA ALA A 84 2.29 0.70 5.79
C ALA A 84 1.54 1.85 5.13
N LYS A 85 1.62 3.05 5.73
CA LYS A 85 1.17 4.26 5.05
C LYS A 85 2.03 4.47 3.80
N ALA A 86 1.38 4.68 2.66
CA ALA A 86 2.06 4.99 1.42
C ALA A 86 2.87 6.30 1.56
N VAL A 87 4.20 6.20 1.44
CA VAL A 87 5.10 7.35 1.39
C VAL A 87 5.98 7.19 0.16
N CYS A 88 5.56 7.83 -0.92
CA CYS A 88 6.30 7.82 -2.18
C CYS A 88 7.51 8.74 -2.12
N ALA A 89 8.71 8.14 -2.13
CA ALA A 89 9.93 8.88 -2.46
C ALA A 89 9.91 9.14 -3.98
N CYS A 90 9.37 10.29 -4.37
CA CYS A 90 9.31 10.68 -5.79
C CYS A 90 10.62 11.37 -6.19
N PRO A 91 11.30 10.98 -7.29
CA PRO A 91 12.13 11.94 -8.03
C PRO A 91 11.20 12.97 -8.70
N PRO A 92 11.55 14.27 -8.73
CA PRO A 92 10.61 15.39 -8.83
C PRO A 92 9.90 15.63 -10.19
N SER A 93 9.72 14.64 -11.07
CA SER A 93 9.35 14.92 -12.48
C SER A 93 8.03 14.36 -13.03
N SER A 94 7.13 13.75 -12.25
CA SER A 94 5.92 13.15 -12.88
C SER A 94 4.60 13.13 -12.09
N ILE A 95 4.50 13.78 -10.93
CA ILE A 95 3.19 13.97 -10.28
C ILE A 95 2.86 15.45 -10.34
N GLY A 96 1.79 15.79 -11.05
CA GLY A 96 1.27 17.15 -11.15
C GLY A 96 1.25 17.82 -9.78
N GLN A 97 1.96 18.94 -9.69
CA GLN A 97 1.92 19.79 -8.51
C GLN A 97 0.46 20.12 -8.18
N PRO A 98 0.02 20.01 -6.91
CA PRO A 98 -1.27 20.55 -6.52
C PRO A 98 -1.24 22.05 -6.82
N ASN A 99 -2.13 22.50 -7.70
CA ASN A 99 -2.29 23.91 -8.05
C ASN A 99 -2.46 24.72 -6.76
N SER A 100 -1.52 25.63 -6.49
CA SER A 100 -1.49 26.51 -5.32
C SER A 100 -2.56 27.61 -5.32
N ASN A 101 -3.72 27.39 -5.96
CA ASN A 101 -4.79 28.37 -6.17
C ASN A 101 -6.14 27.90 -5.64
N ARG A 102 -6.17 27.47 -4.37
CA ARG A 102 -7.40 27.41 -3.56
C ARG A 102 -7.15 28.02 -2.18
N ALA A 103 -6.91 29.32 -2.19
CA ALA A 103 -7.11 30.20 -1.06
C ALA A 103 -7.92 31.40 -1.56
N LEU A 104 -9.24 31.21 -1.58
CA LEU A 104 -10.26 32.27 -1.57
C LEU A 104 -11.39 31.78 -0.67
#